data_AF-A0A0F9H5T6-F1
#
_entry.id   AF-A0A0F9H5T6-F1
#
_cell.length_a   1.000
_cell.length_b   1.000
_cell.length_c   1.000
_cell.angle_alpha   90.00
_cell.angle_beta   90.00
_cell.angle_gamma   90.00
#
_symmetry.space_group_name_H-M   'P 1'
#
loop_
_entity.id
_entity.type
_entity.pdbx_description
1 polymer ?
#
loop_
_entity_poly.entity_id
_entity_poly.type
_entity_poly.pdbx_seq_one_letter_code
_entity_poly.pdbx_strand_id
1 'polypeptide(L)'
;MALPKIVYDAGAGNVTLQFVRGPQRFQCGYQTRAHDNLATSGIRERVLEGNDILIAFGMVHMRVEGDLPEWSAFMKWALGGGQFDFYPDADLPDYYHCVSDDEGFAPQWTAPGQYAAGFQWRVVPDGQAPGDPSEVIQRFYGVGA
;
A
#
# COMPACT_ATOMS: atom_id res chain seq x y z
N MET A 1 -1.39 -18.72 5.40
CA MET A 1 -1.08 -17.37 4.93
C MET A 1 -1.31 -17.35 3.44
N ALA A 2 -2.45 -16.82 3.04
CA ALA A 2 -2.70 -16.59 1.62
C ALA A 2 -1.91 -15.38 1.14
N LEU A 3 -1.78 -15.27 -0.17
CA LEU A 3 -1.26 -14.04 -0.77
C LEU A 3 -2.26 -12.90 -0.51
N PRO A 4 -1.80 -11.64 -0.42
CA PRO A 4 -2.69 -10.51 -0.24
C PRO A 4 -3.71 -10.38 -1.38
N LYS A 5 -4.77 -9.63 -1.15
CA LYS A 5 -5.70 -9.20 -2.20
C LYS A 5 -6.06 -7.73 -2.04
N ILE A 6 -6.47 -7.11 -3.14
CA ILE A 6 -7.07 -5.77 -3.14
C ILE A 6 -8.48 -5.88 -3.67
N VAL A 7 -9.42 -5.18 -3.03
CA VAL A 7 -10.78 -5.00 -3.53
C VAL A 7 -11.00 -3.52 -3.81
N TYR A 8 -11.50 -3.18 -5.00
CA TYR A 8 -11.76 -1.80 -5.39
C TYR A 8 -12.97 -1.70 -6.33
N ASP A 9 -13.63 -0.54 -6.37
CA ASP A 9 -14.75 -0.29 -7.30
C ASP A 9 -14.40 0.87 -8.24
N ALA A 10 -14.19 0.54 -9.51
CA ALA A 10 -13.92 1.51 -10.56
C ALA A 10 -15.20 2.13 -11.20
N GLY A 11 -16.36 1.95 -10.57
CA GLY A 11 -17.67 2.45 -11.00
C GLY A 11 -18.57 1.40 -11.65
N ALA A 12 -18.15 0.14 -11.70
CA ALA A 12 -18.90 -0.99 -12.30
C ALA A 12 -19.17 -2.11 -11.28
N GLY A 13 -18.89 -1.87 -10.00
CA GLY A 13 -18.94 -2.86 -8.93
C GLY A 13 -17.55 -3.33 -8.52
N ASN A 14 -17.52 -4.12 -7.44
CA ASN A 14 -16.28 -4.57 -6.82
C ASN A 14 -15.47 -5.49 -7.74
N VAL A 15 -14.22 -5.10 -7.97
CA VAL A 15 -13.18 -5.87 -8.65
C VAL A 15 -12.17 -6.33 -7.60
N THR A 16 -11.76 -7.60 -7.68
CA THR A 16 -10.71 -8.14 -6.81
C THR A 16 -9.43 -8.36 -7.59
N LEU A 17 -8.36 -7.66 -7.23
CA LEU A 17 -7.00 -7.90 -7.72
C LEU A 17 -6.35 -8.94 -6.81
N GLN A 18 -6.05 -10.11 -7.38
CA GLN A 18 -5.38 -11.19 -6.67
C GLN A 18 -3.87 -11.11 -6.90
N PHE A 19 -3.11 -11.21 -5.82
CA PHE A 19 -1.66 -11.32 -5.95
C PHE A 19 -1.33 -12.73 -6.42
N VAL A 20 -0.88 -12.88 -7.66
CA VAL A 20 -0.40 -14.17 -8.19
C VAL A 20 0.96 -14.56 -7.57
N ARG A 21 1.71 -13.56 -7.11
CA ARG A 21 3.02 -13.71 -6.47
C ARG A 21 3.07 -12.84 -5.21
N GLY A 22 3.80 -13.30 -4.20
CA GLY A 22 3.97 -12.56 -2.96
C GLY A 22 4.72 -11.25 -3.17
N PRO A 23 4.31 -10.17 -2.49
CA PRO A 23 5.04 -8.93 -2.52
C PRO A 23 6.39 -9.09 -1.82
N GLN A 24 7.40 -8.40 -2.33
CA GLN A 24 8.76 -8.41 -1.82
C GLN A 24 9.08 -7.11 -1.09
N ARG A 25 9.99 -7.17 -0.11
CA ARG A 25 10.43 -6.01 0.67
C ARG A 25 9.24 -5.24 1.28
N PHE A 26 8.26 -5.97 1.79
CA PHE A 26 7.11 -5.39 2.46
C PHE A 26 7.58 -4.57 3.67
N GLN A 27 7.14 -3.32 3.72
CA GLN A 27 7.47 -2.34 4.74
C GLN A 27 6.20 -1.60 5.12
N CYS A 28 6.05 -1.33 6.41
CA CYS A 28 5.01 -0.44 6.91
C CYS A 28 5.64 0.51 7.92
N GLY A 29 5.30 1.79 7.87
CA GLY A 29 5.88 2.79 8.75
C GLY A 29 5.09 4.07 8.82
N TYR A 30 5.46 4.93 9.77
CA TYR A 30 4.90 6.27 9.86
C TYR A 30 5.57 7.20 8.88
N GLN A 31 4.76 8.01 8.19
CA GLN A 31 5.19 9.18 7.47
C GLN A 31 4.62 10.43 8.14
N THR A 32 5.50 11.15 8.83
CA THR A 32 5.15 12.37 9.54
C THR A 32 5.36 13.59 8.65
N ARG A 33 4.33 14.43 8.54
CA ARG A 33 4.41 15.78 8.00
C ARG A 33 4.36 16.75 9.18
N ALA A 34 5.46 17.44 9.44
CA ALA A 34 5.58 18.34 10.58
C ALA A 34 6.58 19.47 10.28
N HIS A 35 6.35 20.62 10.91
CA HIS A 35 7.26 21.76 10.92
C HIS A 35 7.88 21.90 12.30
N ASP A 36 9.17 22.21 12.35
CA ASP A 36 9.90 22.39 13.60
C ASP A 36 10.40 23.83 13.70
N ASN A 37 9.96 24.55 14.74
CA ASN A 37 10.48 25.86 15.10
C ASN A 37 11.60 25.65 16.14
N LEU A 38 12.81 26.10 15.81
CA LEU A 38 13.96 26.02 16.72
C LEU A 38 14.36 27.42 17.19
N ALA A 39 14.25 27.67 18.50
CA ALA A 39 14.71 28.90 19.11
C ALA A 39 16.24 28.90 19.28
N THR A 40 16.86 30.08 19.30
CA THR A 40 18.31 30.25 19.58
C THR A 40 18.72 29.70 20.95
N SER A 41 17.78 29.60 21.89
CA SER A 41 17.95 28.96 23.20
C SER A 41 18.03 27.42 23.13
N GLY A 42 17.81 26.82 21.96
CA GLY A 42 17.79 25.37 21.75
C GLY A 42 16.45 24.70 22.03
N ILE A 43 15.41 25.46 22.41
CA ILE A 43 14.05 24.92 22.59
C ILE A 43 13.44 24.66 21.20
N ARG A 44 12.90 23.47 21.02
CA ARG A 44 12.21 23.04 19.79
C ARG A 44 10.72 22.92 20.04
N GLU A 45 9.94 23.60 19.21
CA GLU A 45 8.50 23.40 19.09
C GLU A 45 8.22 22.66 17.78
N ARG A 46 7.39 21.61 17.84
CA ARG A 46 7.00 20.81 16.67
C ARG A 46 5.52 20.99 16.40
N VAL A 47 5.19 21.49 15.21
CA VAL A 47 3.82 21.58 14.69
C VAL A 47 3.58 20.37 13.80
N LEU A 48 2.79 19.42 14.28
CA LEU A 48 2.42 18.23 13.52
C LEU A 48 1.25 18.53 12.59
N GLU A 49 1.42 18.30 11.29
CA GLU A 49 0.37 18.44 10.28
C GLU A 49 -0.34 17.12 10.00
N GLY A 50 0.39 16.00 10.07
CA GLY A 50 -0.14 14.68 9.85
C GLY A 50 0.85 13.59 10.23
N ASN A 51 0.33 12.44 10.64
CA ASN A 51 1.14 11.25 10.89
C ASN A 51 0.41 10.05 10.30
N ASP A 52 0.74 9.71 9.07
CA ASP A 52 0.04 8.69 8.31
C ASP A 52 0.82 7.38 8.33
N ILE A 53 0.11 6.27 8.13
CA ILE A 53 0.73 4.96 7.98
C ILE A 53 0.87 4.67 6.50
N LEU A 54 2.10 4.42 6.06
CA LEU A 54 2.43 4.02 4.70
C LEU A 54 2.79 2.53 4.65
N ILE A 55 2.24 1.85 3.66
CA ILE A 55 2.59 0.49 3.26
C ILE A 55 3.36 0.56 1.96
N ALA A 56 4.54 -0.06 1.89
CA ALA A 56 5.36 -0.11 0.69
C ALA A 56 5.83 -1.53 0.41
N PHE A 57 5.83 -1.93 -0.86
CA PHE A 57 6.36 -3.21 -1.29
C PHE A 57 6.67 -3.20 -2.80
N GLY A 58 7.39 -4.22 -3.26
CA GLY A 58 7.70 -4.43 -4.66
C GLY A 58 7.14 -5.74 -5.22
N MET A 59 6.77 -5.74 -6.48
CA MET A 59 6.44 -6.92 -7.27
C MET A 59 7.52 -7.10 -8.32
N VAL A 60 8.31 -8.19 -8.29
CA VAL A 60 9.56 -8.31 -9.09
C VAL A 60 9.42 -9.18 -10.35
N HIS A 61 8.32 -9.93 -10.48
CA HIS A 61 8.10 -10.91 -11.56
C HIS A 61 6.71 -10.81 -12.20
N MET A 62 6.20 -9.59 -12.40
CA MET A 62 4.89 -9.37 -13.03
C MET A 62 4.94 -9.83 -14.48
N ARG A 63 4.11 -10.81 -14.86
CA ARG A 63 4.03 -11.28 -16.25
C ARG A 63 3.22 -10.34 -17.12
N VAL A 64 3.67 -10.15 -18.36
CA VAL A 64 2.96 -9.36 -19.38
C VAL A 64 1.57 -9.93 -19.68
N GLU A 65 1.47 -11.26 -19.72
CA GLU A 65 0.19 -11.97 -19.87
C GLU A 65 -0.32 -12.37 -18.49
N GLY A 66 -1.29 -11.62 -17.96
CA GLY A 66 -1.90 -11.85 -16.64
C GLY A 66 -1.70 -10.66 -15.70
N ASP A 67 -0.67 -10.72 -14.86
CA ASP A 67 -0.46 -9.75 -13.76
C ASP A 67 -0.44 -8.30 -14.24
N LEU A 68 0.38 -8.00 -15.25
CA LEU A 68 0.67 -6.61 -15.63
C LEU A 68 -0.58 -5.85 -16.11
N PRO A 69 -1.47 -6.43 -16.95
CA PRO A 69 -2.77 -5.84 -17.27
C PRO A 69 -3.66 -5.56 -16.06
N GLU A 70 -3.77 -6.49 -15.11
CA GLU A 70 -4.63 -6.33 -13.93
C GLU A 70 -4.11 -5.22 -13.02
N TRP A 71 -2.80 -5.22 -12.74
CA TRP A 71 -2.14 -4.16 -12.00
C TRP A 71 -2.22 -2.81 -12.72
N SER A 72 -2.09 -2.79 -14.05
CA SER A 72 -2.25 -1.55 -14.82
C SER A 72 -3.68 -1.01 -14.76
N ALA A 73 -4.70 -1.88 -14.76
CA ALA A 73 -6.09 -1.47 -14.64
C ALA A 73 -6.38 -0.90 -13.24
N PHE A 74 -5.89 -1.56 -12.19
CA PHE A 74 -5.96 -1.08 -10.82
C PHE A 74 -5.26 0.28 -10.67
N MET A 75 -3.99 0.40 -11.07
CA MET A 75 -3.21 1.62 -10.90
C MET A 75 -3.78 2.81 -11.69
N LYS A 76 -4.39 2.58 -12.86
CA LYS A 76 -5.08 3.64 -13.61
C LYS A 76 -6.16 4.32 -12.76
N TRP A 77 -6.90 3.55 -11.96
CA TRP A 77 -7.94 4.07 -11.09
C TRP A 77 -7.36 4.57 -9.75
N ALA A 78 -6.41 3.84 -9.16
CA ALA A 78 -5.82 4.18 -7.87
C ALA A 78 -5.03 5.49 -7.92
N LEU A 79 -4.28 5.74 -9.00
CA LEU A 79 -3.59 7.01 -9.25
C LEU A 79 -4.55 8.21 -9.40
N GLY A 80 -5.83 7.95 -9.71
CA GLY A 80 -6.88 8.97 -9.72
C GLY A 80 -7.41 9.35 -8.33
N GLY A 81 -6.86 8.76 -7.26
CA GLY A 81 -7.32 8.97 -5.88
C GLY A 81 -8.39 7.98 -5.43
N GLY A 82 -8.57 6.86 -6.12
CA GLY A 82 -9.50 5.80 -5.72
C GLY A 82 -9.08 5.13 -4.40
N GLN A 83 -10.03 4.99 -3.46
CA GLN A 83 -9.84 4.27 -2.20
C GLN A 83 -10.20 2.79 -2.35
N PHE A 84 -9.27 1.91 -1.97
CA PHE A 84 -9.40 0.46 -2.06
C PHE A 84 -9.18 -0.24 -0.73
N ASP A 85 -9.67 -1.47 -0.63
CA ASP A 85 -9.49 -2.32 0.54
C ASP A 85 -8.31 -3.24 0.31
N PHE A 86 -7.28 -3.11 1.14
CA PHE A 86 -6.13 -4.00 1.15
C PHE A 86 -6.27 -5.06 2.24
N TYR A 87 -6.22 -6.33 1.84
CA TYR A 87 -6.23 -7.47 2.73
C TYR A 87 -4.81 -8.05 2.79
N PRO A 88 -4.07 -7.88 3.90
CA PRO A 88 -2.72 -8.42 4.03
C PRO A 88 -2.65 -9.94 3.90
N ASP A 89 -3.71 -10.64 4.35
CA ASP A 89 -3.93 -12.06 4.12
C ASP A 89 -5.34 -12.23 3.51
N ALA A 90 -5.41 -12.79 2.29
CA ALA A 90 -6.68 -12.93 1.59
C ALA A 90 -7.68 -13.89 2.25
N ASP A 91 -7.23 -14.78 3.13
CA ASP A 91 -8.08 -15.73 3.86
C ASP A 91 -8.73 -15.09 5.09
N LEU A 92 -8.22 -13.95 5.55
CA LEU A 92 -8.75 -13.23 6.71
C LEU A 92 -9.79 -12.18 6.29
N PRO A 93 -10.77 -11.89 7.16
CA PRO A 93 -11.78 -10.86 6.88
C PRO A 93 -11.25 -9.44 7.09
N ASP A 94 -10.15 -9.27 7.82
CA ASP A 94 -9.60 -7.96 8.16
C ASP A 94 -8.92 -7.31 6.96
N TYR A 95 -9.20 -6.02 6.78
CA TYR A 95 -8.65 -5.20 5.71
C TYR A 95 -8.34 -3.80 6.20
N TYR A 96 -7.57 -3.08 5.40
CA TYR A 96 -7.28 -1.67 5.59
C TYR A 96 -7.76 -0.88 4.38
N HIS A 97 -8.47 0.20 4.63
CA HIS A 97 -8.79 1.17 3.59
C HIS A 97 -7.51 1.94 3.23
N CYS A 98 -7.18 1.97 1.95
CA CYS A 98 -5.93 2.52 1.44
C CYS A 98 -6.19 3.41 0.23
N VAL A 99 -5.29 4.37 0.02
CA VAL A 99 -5.19 5.17 -1.20
C VAL A 99 -3.77 5.08 -1.74
N SER A 100 -3.61 5.21 -3.06
CA SER A 100 -2.28 5.24 -3.68
C SER A 100 -1.56 6.53 -3.31
N ASP A 101 -0.32 6.41 -2.83
CA ASP A 101 0.59 7.53 -2.62
C ASP A 101 1.60 7.66 -3.77
N ASP A 102 1.61 6.69 -4.69
CA ASP A 102 2.44 6.72 -5.89
C ASP A 102 2.06 7.90 -6.82
N GLU A 103 3.08 8.58 -7.36
CA GLU A 103 2.91 9.67 -8.34
C GLU A 103 2.72 9.15 -9.77
N GLY A 104 2.99 7.86 -10.01
CA GLY A 104 2.84 7.25 -11.33
C GLY A 104 3.15 5.75 -11.32
N PHE A 105 2.78 5.08 -12.40
CA PHE A 105 3.00 3.64 -12.58
C PHE A 105 3.81 3.39 -13.84
N ALA A 106 5.09 3.06 -13.66
CA ALA A 106 6.03 2.74 -14.74
C ALA A 106 6.79 1.44 -14.43
N PRO A 107 6.21 0.27 -14.80
CA PRO A 107 6.85 -1.02 -14.60
C PRO A 107 8.18 -1.11 -15.34
N GLN A 108 9.21 -1.60 -14.67
CA GLN A 108 10.56 -1.75 -15.20
C GLN A 108 10.75 -3.15 -15.76
N TRP A 109 11.33 -3.27 -16.96
CA TRP A 109 11.65 -4.57 -17.55
C TRP A 109 12.75 -5.26 -16.73
N THR A 110 12.53 -6.53 -16.38
CA THR A 110 13.51 -7.34 -15.64
C THR A 110 14.02 -8.54 -16.42
N ALA A 111 13.14 -9.20 -17.18
CA ALA A 111 13.46 -10.36 -18.02
C ALA A 111 12.42 -10.50 -19.15
N PRO A 112 12.63 -11.35 -20.16
CA PRO A 112 11.64 -11.57 -21.22
C PRO A 112 10.26 -11.89 -20.66
N GLY A 113 9.27 -11.05 -20.98
CA GLY A 113 7.89 -11.18 -20.50
C GLY A 113 7.66 -10.87 -19.01
N GLN A 114 8.66 -10.32 -18.31
CA GLN A 114 8.60 -10.00 -16.88
C GLN A 114 8.99 -8.56 -16.59
N TYR A 115 8.21 -7.96 -15.69
CA TYR A 115 8.38 -6.60 -15.23
C TYR A 115 8.38 -6.54 -13.70
N ALA A 116 8.90 -5.44 -13.17
CA ALA A 116 8.85 -5.12 -11.76
C ALA A 116 8.25 -3.73 -11.51
N ALA A 117 7.51 -3.58 -10.41
CA ALA A 117 6.98 -2.31 -9.95
C ALA A 117 7.07 -2.22 -8.42
N GLY A 118 7.30 -1.01 -7.92
CA GLY A 118 7.12 -0.67 -6.50
C GLY A 118 5.77 -0.01 -6.31
N PHE A 119 5.22 -0.16 -5.11
CA PHE A 119 3.95 0.45 -4.71
C PHE A 119 4.11 1.08 -3.35
N GLN A 120 3.49 2.24 -3.17
CA GLN A 120 3.39 2.95 -1.90
C GLN A 120 1.94 3.38 -1.68
N TRP A 121 1.37 2.90 -0.57
CA TRP A 121 -0.02 3.14 -0.23
C TRP A 121 -0.13 3.79 1.13
N ARG A 122 -1.08 4.70 1.26
CA ARG A 122 -1.42 5.37 2.50
C ARG A 122 -2.68 4.76 3.08
N VAL A 123 -2.61 4.35 4.34
CA VAL A 123 -3.78 3.86 5.08
C VAL A 123 -4.66 5.04 5.46
N VAL A 124 -5.96 4.91 5.21
CA VAL A 124 -6.96 5.92 5.56
C VAL A 124 -7.21 5.87 7.07
N PRO A 125 -7.22 7.02 7.77
CA PRO A 125 -7.45 7.06 9.22
C PRO A 125 -8.94 6.95 9.54
N ASP A 126 -9.49 5.74 9.41
CA ASP A 126 -10.86 5.41 9.75
C ASP A 126 -10.96 4.36 10.86
N GLY A 127 -12.16 3.81 11.11
CA GLY A 127 -12.39 2.82 12.16
C GLY A 127 -11.71 1.46 11.93
N GLN A 128 -11.17 1.21 10.74
CA GLN A 128 -10.38 0.01 10.41
C GLN A 128 -8.88 0.29 10.42
N ALA A 129 -8.45 1.54 10.65
CA ALA A 129 -7.05 1.89 10.69
C ALA A 129 -6.30 1.11 11.79
N PRO A 130 -5.09 0.62 11.50
CA PRO A 130 -4.27 -0.07 12.49
C PRO A 130 -3.83 0.92 13.58
N GLY A 131 -3.66 0.42 14.81
CA GLY A 131 -3.13 1.23 15.90
C GLY A 131 -1.68 1.66 15.65
N ASP A 132 -0.91 0.79 14.98
CA ASP A 132 0.47 1.06 14.61
C ASP A 132 0.92 0.24 13.38
N PRO A 133 2.00 0.64 12.70
CA PRO A 133 2.52 -0.07 11.53
C PRO A 133 2.90 -1.54 11.78
N SER A 134 3.24 -1.90 13.02
CA SER A 134 3.63 -3.28 13.34
C SER A 134 2.44 -4.24 13.30
N GLU A 135 1.22 -3.76 13.57
CA GLU A 135 -0.02 -4.53 13.41
C GLU A 135 -0.20 -4.97 11.94
N VAL A 136 0.05 -4.05 11.00
CA VAL A 136 -0.03 -4.36 9.56
C VAL A 136 1.02 -5.40 9.17
N ILE A 137 2.25 -5.25 9.67
CA ILE A 137 3.35 -6.19 9.40
C ILE A 137 3.04 -7.57 9.98
N GLN A 138 2.53 -7.61 11.21
CA GLN A 138 2.11 -8.81 11.90
C GLN A 138 1.04 -9.56 11.11
N ARG A 139 -0.02 -8.87 10.68
CA ARG A 139 -1.07 -9.45 9.84
C ARG A 139 -0.55 -9.92 8.50
N PHE A 140 0.33 -9.15 7.86
CA PHE A 140 0.95 -9.55 6.59
C PHE A 140 1.75 -10.86 6.69
N TYR A 141 2.40 -11.11 7.84
CA TYR A 141 3.12 -12.36 8.10
C TYR A 141 2.28 -13.42 8.83
N GLY A 142 1.00 -13.15 9.11
CA GLY A 142 0.12 -14.05 9.86
C GLY A 142 0.54 -14.28 11.32
N VAL A 143 1.27 -13.33 11.92
CA VAL A 143 1.78 -13.42 13.29
C VAL A 143 1.00 -12.44 14.16
N GLY A 144 -0.02 -12.91 14.88
CA GLY A 144 -0.85 -12.07 15.76
C GLY A 144 -2.21 -11.77 15.14
N ALA A 145 -3.24 -12.45 15.68
CA ALA A 145 -4.65 -12.10 15.53
C ALA A 145 -5.15 -11.63 16.90
#